data_AF-A0A6L8RUY7-F1
#
_entry.id   AF-A0A6L8RUY7-F1
#
_cell.length_a   1.000
_cell.length_b   1.000
_cell.length_c   1.000
_cell.angle_alpha   90.00
_cell.angle_beta   90.00
_cell.angle_gamma   90.00
#
_symmetry.space_group_name_H-M   'P 1'
#
loop_
_entity.id
_entity.type
_entity.pdbx_description
1 polymer ?
#
loop_
_entity_poly.entity_id
_entity_poly.type
_entity_poly.pdbx_seq_one_letter_code
_entity_poly.pdbx_strand_id
1 'polypeptide(L)' 'NVAFGYNIPNPYGVGSNIVINGENKTFLVDNIAKLNHVVDYSKWLKIPVGTSTLEISTSSWNNIKPTFSIAFEERWL' A
#
# COMPACT_ATOMS: atom_id res chain seq x y z
N ASN A 1 -10.26 -5.65 -16.63
CA ASN A 1 -11.58 -6.15 -16.19
C ASN A 1 -11.36 -7.56 -15.64
N VAL A 2 -11.28 -7.72 -14.33
CA VAL A 2 -11.09 -9.02 -13.67
C VAL A 2 -12.46 -9.52 -13.21
N ALA A 3 -12.72 -10.83 -13.35
CA ALA A 3 -14.00 -11.40 -13.00
C ALA A 3 -14.28 -11.26 -11.49
N PHE A 4 -15.53 -11.00 -11.13
CA PHE A 4 -16.01 -11.00 -9.76
C PHE A 4 -15.77 -12.40 -9.15
N GLY A 5 -14.82 -12.50 -8.21
CA GLY A 5 -14.38 -13.77 -7.60
C GLY A 5 -12.98 -14.24 -8.01
N TYR A 6 -12.27 -13.54 -8.90
CA TYR A 6 -10.87 -13.86 -9.18
C TYR A 6 -9.98 -13.39 -8.02
N ASN A 7 -9.48 -14.34 -7.22
CA ASN A 7 -8.45 -14.05 -6.23
C ASN A 7 -7.14 -13.75 -6.96
N ILE A 8 -6.81 -12.47 -7.05
CA ILE A 8 -5.54 -12.02 -7.61
C ILE A 8 -4.43 -12.53 -6.68
N PRO A 9 -3.49 -13.37 -7.18
CA PRO A 9 -2.38 -13.83 -6.37
C PRO A 9 -1.51 -12.65 -5.94
N ASN A 10 -0.83 -12.79 -4.79
CA ASN A 10 0.16 -11.82 -4.36
C ASN A 10 1.23 -11.70 -5.47
N PRO A 11 1.37 -10.55 -6.15
CA PRO A 11 2.33 -10.38 -7.24
C PRO A 11 3.76 -10.12 -6.71
N TYR A 12 3.94 -10.00 -5.39
CA TYR A 12 5.20 -9.67 -4.75
C TYR A 12 5.89 -10.92 -4.21
N GLY A 13 7.15 -11.11 -4.59
CA GLY A 13 7.97 -12.23 -4.12
C GLY A 13 8.38 -12.07 -2.65
N VAL A 14 8.81 -13.17 -2.03
CA VAL A 14 9.44 -13.13 -0.71
C VAL A 14 10.71 -12.27 -0.79
N GLY A 15 10.86 -11.33 0.13
CA GLY A 15 12.00 -10.40 0.18
C GLY A 15 11.81 -9.11 -0.63
N SER A 16 10.72 -8.95 -1.38
CA SER A 16 10.41 -7.69 -2.06
C SER A 16 10.15 -6.56 -1.06
N ASN A 17 10.65 -5.37 -1.39
CA ASN A 17 10.39 -4.13 -0.67
C ASN A 17 9.33 -3.31 -1.40
N ILE A 18 8.25 -2.97 -0.69
CA ILE A 18 7.14 -2.17 -1.22
C ILE A 18 7.14 -0.81 -0.52
N VAL A 19 7.19 0.26 -1.30
CA VAL A 19 7.12 1.63 -0.79
C VAL A 19 5.91 2.33 -1.40
N ILE A 20 4.99 2.74 -0.53
CA ILE A 20 3.80 3.52 -0.88
C ILE A 20 3.99 4.92 -0.31
N ASN A 21 4.06 5.93 -1.18
CA ASN A 21 4.23 7.31 -0.77
C ASN A 21 2.99 8.14 -1.18
N GLY A 22 2.22 8.56 -0.18
CA GLY A 22 1.01 9.37 -0.37
C GLY A 22 1.28 10.82 -0.79
N GLU A 23 2.44 11.37 -0.44
CA GLU A 23 2.81 12.75 -0.79
C GLU A 23 3.23 12.85 -2.26
N ASN A 24 4.13 11.97 -2.68
CA ASN A 24 4.65 11.94 -4.05
C ASN A 24 3.78 11.12 -5.01
N LYS A 25 2.74 10.46 -4.50
CA LYS A 25 1.83 9.59 -5.25
C LYS A 25 2.59 8.48 -6.00
N THR A 26 3.53 7.84 -5.32
CA THR A 26 4.34 6.76 -5.90
C THR A 26 4.04 5.42 -5.25
N PHE A 27 4.11 4.38 -6.07
CA PHE A 27 4.07 2.98 -5.65
C PHE A 27 5.28 2.28 -6.25
N LEU A 28 6.22 1.88 -5.40
CA LEU A 28 7.48 1.25 -5.81
C LEU A 28 7.53 -0.19 -5.31
N VAL A 29 7.98 -1.09 -6.17
CA VAL A 29 8.35 -2.47 -5.84
C VAL A 29 9.81 -2.62 -6.16
N ASP A 30 10.65 -2.87 -5.16
CA ASP A 30 12.10 -3.00 -5.34
C ASP A 30 12.71 -1.80 -6.08
N ASN A 31 12.27 -0.59 -5.70
CA ASN A 31 12.62 0.71 -6.30
C ASN A 31 12.14 0.93 -7.75
N ILE A 32 11.32 0.03 -8.30
CA ILE A 32 10.74 0.16 -9.64
C ILE A 32 9.30 0.64 -9.51
N ALA A 33 8.95 1.70 -10.23
CA ALA A 33 7.59 2.24 -10.24
C ALA A 33 6.58 1.25 -10.85
N LYS A 34 5.49 0.98 -10.12
CA LYS A 34 4.39 0.10 -10.51
C LYS A 34 3.03 0.78 -10.27
N LEU A 35 2.83 1.97 -10.84
CA LEU A 35 1.61 2.77 -10.64
C LEU A 35 0.33 2.06 -11.10
N ASN A 36 0.43 1.11 -12.04
CA ASN A 36 -0.68 0.25 -12.47
C ASN A 36 -1.22 -0.69 -11.37
N HIS A 37 -0.53 -0.80 -10.24
CA HIS A 37 -1.00 -1.57 -9.07
C HIS A 37 -1.84 -0.71 -8.12
N VAL A 38 -1.89 0.60 -8.31
CA VAL A 38 -2.77 1.53 -7.60
C VAL A 38 -4.15 1.46 -8.26
N VAL A 39 -5.14 0.86 -7.59
CA VAL A 39 -6.47 0.58 -8.17
C VAL A 39 -7.39 1.79 -8.03
N ASP A 40 -8.29 2.04 -8.98
CA ASP A 40 -9.07 3.28 -9.18
C ASP A 40 -9.90 3.83 -7.99
N TYR A 41 -10.04 3.09 -6.89
CA TYR A 41 -10.68 3.53 -5.64
C TYR A 41 -9.70 3.83 -4.49
N SER A 42 -8.39 3.66 -4.70
CA SER A 42 -7.36 4.03 -3.73
C SER A 42 -7.09 5.53 -3.81
N LYS A 43 -7.91 6.32 -3.10
CA LYS A 43 -7.50 7.68 -2.77
C LYS A 43 -6.18 7.58 -2.00
N TRP A 44 -5.20 8.39 -2.38
CA TRP A 44 -3.99 8.53 -1.57
C TRP A 44 -4.37 8.88 -0.14
N LEU A 45 -3.80 8.14 0.82
CA LEU A 45 -4.11 8.28 2.23
C LEU A 45 -3.85 9.74 2.65
N LYS A 46 -4.87 10.37 3.23
CA LYS A 46 -4.74 11.66 3.89
C LYS A 46 -5.08 11.46 5.36
N ILE A 47 -4.17 11.86 6.23
CA ILE A 47 -4.36 11.80 7.67
C ILE A 47 -5.08 13.09 8.08
N PRO A 48 -6.34 13.02 8.57
CA PRO A 48 -7.04 14.21 9.05
C PRO A 48 -6.42 14.75 10.34
N VAL A 49 -6.77 16.00 10.68
CA VAL A 49 -6.38 16.60 11.96
C VAL A 49 -6.96 15.80 13.13
N GLY A 50 -6.14 15.59 14.17
CA GLY A 50 -6.50 14.83 15.35
C GLY A 50 -6.01 13.38 15.30
N THR A 51 -6.70 12.49 15.99
CA THR A 51 -6.28 11.08 16.11
C THR A 51 -6.84 10.24 14.96
N SER A 52 -5.97 9.49 14.30
CA SER A 52 -6.33 8.53 13.26
C SER A 52 -5.82 7.13 13.61
N THR A 53 -6.55 6.11 13.16
CA THR A 53 -6.12 4.71 13.24
C THR A 53 -5.74 4.23 11.85
N LEU A 54 -4.54 3.66 11.69
CA LEU A 54 -4.14 2.97 10.47
C LEU A 54 -4.34 1.47 10.63
N GLU A 55 -5.16 0.90 9.75
CA GLU A 55 -5.35 -0.55 9.65
C GLU A 55 -4.62 -1.08 8.42
N ILE A 56 -3.84 -2.15 8.59
CA ILE A 56 -3.14 -2.83 7.51
C ILE A 56 -3.61 -4.27 7.47
N SER A 57 -4.35 -4.61 6.41
CA SER A 57 -4.81 -5.97 6.14
C SER A 57 -3.91 -6.63 5.08
N THR A 58 -3.62 -7.91 5.27
CA THR A 58 -2.83 -8.71 4.34
C THR A 58 -3.65 -9.87 3.79
N SER A 59 -3.32 -10.33 2.58
CA SER A 59 -3.97 -11.51 2.01
C SER A 59 -3.84 -12.72 2.95
N SER A 60 -4.90 -13.53 3.03
CA SER A 60 -4.90 -14.80 3.75
C SER A 60 -3.90 -15.83 3.16
N TRP A 61 -3.38 -15.57 1.96
CA TRP A 61 -2.35 -16.40 1.31
C TRP A 61 -0.92 -16.04 1.73
N ASN A 62 -0.74 -15.01 2.56
CA ASN A 62 0.58 -14.67 3.07
C ASN A 62 0.98 -15.64 4.19
N ASN A 63 1.83 -16.61 3.85
CA ASN A 63 2.42 -17.54 4.83
C ASN A 63 3.41 -16.85 5.77
N ILE A 64 4.04 -15.76 5.32
CA ILE A 64 5.00 -14.97 6.10
C ILE A 64 4.43 -13.56 6.21
N LYS A 65 4.28 -13.09 7.45
CA LYS A 65 3.81 -11.72 7.73
C LYS A 65 4.90 -10.71 7.32
N PRO A 66 4.58 -9.68 6.52
CA PRO A 66 5.53 -8.62 6.21
C PRO A 66 5.89 -7.80 7.45
N THR A 67 7.07 -7.18 7.40
CA THR A 67 7.43 -6.10 8.32
C THR A 67 6.88 -4.78 7.78
N PHE A 68 6.26 -3.98 8.65
CA PHE A 68 5.72 -2.67 8.29
C PHE A 68 6.52 -1.56 8.96
N SER A 69 6.80 -0.51 8.20
CA SER A 69 7.36 0.75 8.71
C SER A 69 6.50 1.88 8.17
N ILE A 70 6.21 2.86 9.03
CA ILE A 70 5.36 4.00 8.71
C ILE A 70 6.12 5.26 9.09
N ALA A 71 6.16 6.21 8.17
CA ALA A 71 6.67 7.55 8.40
C ALA A 71 5.62 8.55 7.93
N PHE A 72 5.35 9.56 8.75
CA PHE A 72 4.45 10.66 8.44
C PHE A 72 4.96 11.95 9.09
N GLU A 73 4.53 13.08 8.56
CA GLU A 73 4.85 14.41 9.07
C GLU A 73 3.55 15.15 9.39
N GLU A 74 3.51 15.83 10.54
CA GLU A 74 2.44 16.78 10.82
C GLU A 74 2.65 18.05 9.98
N ARG A 75 1.57 18.55 9.37
CA ARG A 75 1.59 19.79 8.58
C ARG A 75 0.76 20.84 9.31
N TRP A 76 1.32 22.03 9.47
CA TRP A 76 0.64 23.22 10.02
C TRP A 76 0.61 24.33 8.95
N LEU A 77 -0.39 25.21 9.03
CA LEU A 77 -0.47 26.48 8.31
C LEU A 77 -0.21 27.63 9.28
#